data_AF-A0A8S3PNQ4-F1
#
_entry.id   AF-A0A8S3PNQ4-F1
#
_cell.length_a   1.000
_cell.length_b   1.000
_cell.length_c   1.000
_cell.angle_alpha   90.00
_cell.angle_beta   90.00
_cell.angle_gamma   90.00
#
_symmetry.space_group_name_H-M   'P 1'
#
loop_
_entity.id
_entity.type
_entity.pdbx_description
1 polymer ?
#
loop_
_entity_poly.entity_id
_entity_poly.type
_entity_poly.pdbx_seq_one_letter_code
_entity_poly.pdbx_strand_id
1 'polypeptide(L)'
;MKPILFGHNIASFDIPILMNKLRQHSLLSEFMLHIYGCIDTIKLARRKFKTKDIGNHKQQTLVTKLLGVEYDAHNACADVTSLFQLLEHFEYSEKDVFPFNSALLTDSYIPLIRASRITKLTARRLAHSGLCLKHLQLAFNRDSENGLKSILLEHGFNAKTVTSFTKYFTCTEE
;
A
#
# COMPACT_ATOMS: atom_id res chain seq x y z
N MET A 1 -15.75 13.37 6.70
CA MET A 1 -15.06 12.47 5.74
C MET A 1 -13.57 12.55 6.02
N LYS A 2 -12.86 11.41 6.13
CA LYS A 2 -11.41 11.41 6.35
C LYS A 2 -10.68 11.60 5.01
N PRO A 3 -9.64 12.45 4.91
CA PRO A 3 -8.88 12.65 3.68
C PRO A 3 -8.10 11.41 3.22
N ILE A 4 -7.84 11.34 1.92
CA ILE A 4 -6.90 10.41 1.28
C ILE A 4 -5.63 11.19 0.93
N LEU A 5 -4.48 10.66 1.30
CA LEU A 5 -3.18 11.27 0.99
C LEU A 5 -2.70 10.83 -0.39
N PHE A 6 -2.50 11.76 -1.30
CA PHE A 6 -1.90 11.51 -2.59
C PHE A 6 -0.42 11.90 -2.55
N GLY A 7 0.43 11.06 -3.13
CA GLY A 7 1.82 11.40 -3.34
C GLY A 7 2.42 10.55 -4.45
N HIS A 8 3.48 11.07 -5.07
CA HIS A 8 4.15 10.38 -6.16
C HIS A 8 5.30 9.53 -5.64
N ASN A 9 5.16 8.19 -5.72
CA ASN A 9 6.04 7.22 -5.04
C ASN A 9 5.93 7.27 -3.51
N ILE A 10 4.76 7.69 -3.01
CA ILE A 10 4.51 7.98 -1.58
C ILE A 10 4.76 6.78 -0.67
N ALA A 11 4.47 5.56 -1.15
CA ALA A 11 4.65 4.33 -0.39
C ALA A 11 6.12 4.03 -0.09
N SER A 12 7.02 4.45 -0.98
CA SER A 12 8.46 4.15 -0.87
C SER A 12 9.28 5.31 -0.32
N PHE A 13 8.74 6.52 -0.33
CA PHE A 13 9.49 7.73 0.02
C PHE A 13 8.86 8.50 1.20
N ASP A 14 7.72 9.17 0.99
CA ASP A 14 7.14 10.07 1.98
C ASP A 14 6.63 9.34 3.23
N ILE A 15 5.91 8.22 3.05
CA ILE A 15 5.31 7.47 4.17
C ILE A 15 6.37 6.94 5.14
N PRO A 16 7.46 6.29 4.72
CA PRO A 16 8.52 5.86 5.64
C PRO A 16 9.09 6.99 6.50
N ILE A 17 9.34 8.15 5.89
CA ILE A 17 9.90 9.33 6.58
C ILE A 17 8.87 9.89 7.56
N LEU A 18 7.64 10.12 7.11
CA LEU A 18 6.57 10.69 7.92
C LEU A 18 6.19 9.75 9.07
N MET A 19 6.07 8.45 8.82
CA MET A 19 5.76 7.45 9.84
C MET A 19 6.85 7.41 10.93
N ASN A 20 8.12 7.50 10.55
CA ASN A 20 9.22 7.57 11.52
C ASN A 20 9.11 8.83 12.39
N LYS A 21 8.83 9.99 11.80
CA LYS A 21 8.64 11.24 12.55
C LYS A 21 7.43 11.20 13.47
N LEU A 22 6.30 10.72 12.97
CA LEU A 22 5.09 10.55 13.79
C LEU A 22 5.34 9.61 14.98
N ARG A 23 6.11 8.54 14.81
CA ARG A 23 6.51 7.65 15.91
C ARG A 23 7.41 8.32 16.94
N GLN A 24 8.40 9.09 16.49
CA GLN A 24 9.31 9.84 17.36
C GLN A 24 8.56 10.81 18.28
N HIS A 25 7.41 11.30 17.85
CA HIS A 25 6.57 12.23 18.61
C HIS A 25 5.31 11.58 19.20
N SER A 26 5.16 10.25 19.15
CA SER A 26 3.97 9.53 19.63
C SER A 26 2.64 9.97 18.98
N LEU A 27 2.70 10.51 17.76
CA LEU A 27 1.54 11.02 17.00
C LEU A 27 1.01 10.04 15.96
N LEU A 28 1.64 8.87 15.77
CA LEU A 28 1.25 7.92 14.70
C LEU A 28 -0.21 7.45 14.84
N SER A 29 -0.62 7.04 16.04
CA SER A 29 -1.98 6.55 16.28
C SER A 29 -3.00 7.65 16.03
N GLU A 30 -2.76 8.85 16.55
CA GLU A 30 -3.62 10.02 16.36
C GLU A 30 -3.74 10.40 14.87
N PHE A 31 -2.61 10.48 14.17
CA PHE A 31 -2.58 10.78 12.74
C PHE A 31 -3.40 9.78 11.92
N MET A 32 -3.29 8.49 12.22
CA MET A 32 -4.06 7.44 11.56
C MET A 32 -5.57 7.52 11.83
N LEU A 33 -6.01 8.14 12.93
CA LEU A 33 -7.43 8.39 13.17
C LEU A 33 -8.00 9.45 12.21
N HIS A 34 -7.16 10.34 11.69
CA HIS A 34 -7.59 11.46 10.85
C HIS A 34 -7.53 11.20 9.36
N ILE A 35 -6.95 10.09 8.89
CA ILE A 35 -6.84 9.78 7.46
C ILE A 35 -7.61 8.51 7.09
N TYR A 36 -8.07 8.43 5.84
CA TYR A 36 -8.69 7.22 5.29
C TYR A 36 -7.63 6.24 4.75
N GLY A 37 -6.64 6.77 4.06
CA GLY A 37 -5.57 5.99 3.43
C GLY A 37 -4.75 6.83 2.48
N CYS A 38 -3.98 6.17 1.63
CA CYS A 38 -3.04 6.80 0.71
C CYS A 38 -3.22 6.27 -0.72
N ILE A 39 -2.88 7.09 -1.71
CA ILE A 39 -2.78 6.70 -3.12
C ILE A 39 -1.38 7.05 -3.62
N ASP A 40 -0.73 6.07 -4.26
CA ASP A 40 0.60 6.21 -4.85
C ASP A 40 0.48 6.46 -6.36
N THR A 41 0.62 7.71 -6.77
CA THR A 41 0.34 8.14 -8.15
C THR A 41 1.35 7.60 -9.16
N ILE A 42 2.54 7.14 -8.73
CA ILE A 42 3.48 6.45 -9.64
C ILE A 42 2.89 5.13 -10.14
N LYS A 43 2.07 4.46 -9.33
CA LYS A 43 1.38 3.21 -9.73
C LYS A 43 0.28 3.51 -10.75
N LEU A 44 -0.45 4.61 -10.56
CA LEU A 44 -1.47 5.09 -11.52
C LEU A 44 -0.82 5.44 -12.85
N ALA A 45 0.29 6.17 -12.82
CA ALA A 45 1.05 6.55 -14.01
C ALA A 45 1.58 5.33 -14.77
N ARG A 46 2.16 4.34 -14.06
CA ARG A 46 2.65 3.09 -14.67
C ARG A 46 1.55 2.22 -15.27
N ARG A 47 0.34 2.29 -14.71
CA ARG A 47 -0.84 1.60 -15.25
C ARG A 47 -1.30 2.22 -16.57
N LYS A 48 -1.30 3.55 -16.66
CA LYS A 48 -1.86 4.29 -17.80
C LYS A 48 -0.86 4.53 -18.93
N PHE A 49 0.37 4.90 -18.60
CA PHE A 49 1.38 5.32 -19.58
C PHE A 49 2.48 4.29 -19.70
N LYS A 50 2.79 3.85 -20.92
CA LYS A 50 3.89 2.91 -21.14
C LYS A 50 5.22 3.66 -21.13
N THR A 51 6.25 3.04 -20.53
CA THR A 51 7.60 3.62 -20.45
C THR A 51 8.16 4.03 -21.81
N LYS A 52 7.86 3.28 -22.87
CA LYS A 52 8.30 3.60 -24.24
C LYS A 52 7.76 4.93 -24.78
N ASP A 53 6.59 5.38 -24.31
CA ASP A 53 5.92 6.58 -24.82
C ASP A 53 6.31 7.82 -23.99
N ILE A 54 6.55 7.63 -22.70
CA ILE A 54 6.80 8.72 -21.74
C ILE A 54 8.28 8.81 -21.27
N GLY A 55 9.09 7.80 -21.58
CA GLY A 55 10.49 7.65 -21.16
C GLY A 55 10.62 7.12 -19.73
N ASN A 56 10.07 7.83 -18.74
CA ASN A 56 10.04 7.38 -17.35
C ASN A 56 8.86 8.02 -16.59
N HIS A 57 8.49 7.42 -15.46
CA HIS A 57 7.33 7.86 -14.67
C HIS A 57 7.68 8.80 -13.51
N LYS A 58 8.82 9.49 -13.52
CA LYS A 58 9.10 10.53 -12.52
C LYS A 58 8.10 11.68 -12.68
N GLN A 59 7.71 12.30 -11.58
CA GLN A 59 6.76 13.42 -11.58
C GLN A 59 7.12 14.51 -12.59
N GLN A 60 8.36 15.01 -12.56
CA GLN A 60 8.86 16.00 -13.54
C GLN A 60 8.60 15.58 -14.97
N THR A 61 8.97 14.34 -15.33
CA THR A 61 8.77 13.83 -16.70
C THR A 61 7.29 13.77 -17.07
N LEU A 62 6.42 13.37 -16.13
CA LEU A 62 4.98 13.36 -16.36
C LEU A 62 4.42 14.78 -16.52
N VAL A 63 4.83 15.74 -15.68
CA VAL A 63 4.40 17.14 -15.79
C VAL A 63 4.81 17.71 -17.14
N THR A 64 6.08 17.58 -17.54
CA THR A 64 6.54 18.08 -18.83
C THR A 64 5.82 17.43 -20.01
N LYS A 65 5.61 16.11 -19.97
CA LYS A 65 4.99 15.39 -21.09
C LYS A 65 3.47 15.54 -21.20
N LEU A 66 2.77 15.68 -20.07
CA LEU A 66 1.32 15.69 -20.04
C LEU A 66 0.74 17.11 -19.92
N LEU A 67 1.43 18.00 -19.21
CA LEU A 67 0.99 19.38 -18.98
C LEU A 67 1.76 20.39 -19.84
N GLY A 68 2.88 19.99 -20.46
CA GLY A 68 3.67 20.86 -21.33
C GLY A 68 4.43 21.95 -20.58
N VAL A 69 4.58 21.83 -19.27
CA VAL A 69 5.25 22.81 -18.41
C VAL A 69 6.42 22.19 -17.66
N GLU A 70 7.36 23.03 -17.25
CA GLU A 70 8.39 22.68 -16.27
C GLU A 70 8.09 23.41 -14.96
N TYR A 71 8.59 22.87 -13.85
CA TYR A 71 8.40 23.46 -12.54
C TYR A 71 9.65 23.24 -11.67
N ASP A 72 9.77 24.04 -10.61
CA ASP A 72 10.85 23.93 -9.64
C ASP A 72 10.69 22.66 -8.78
N ALA A 73 11.17 21.54 -9.31
CA ALA A 73 11.15 20.28 -8.57
C ALA A 73 12.10 20.34 -7.39
N HIS A 74 11.78 19.57 -6.34
CA HIS A 74 12.42 19.65 -5.02
C HIS A 74 11.93 20.84 -4.17
N ASN A 75 11.06 21.69 -4.70
CA ASN A 75 10.22 22.57 -3.90
C ASN A 75 8.91 21.84 -3.56
N ALA A 76 8.68 21.56 -2.27
CA ALA A 76 7.52 20.80 -1.82
C ALA A 76 6.17 21.40 -2.24
N CYS A 77 6.03 22.74 -2.25
CA CYS A 77 4.80 23.39 -2.68
C CYS A 77 4.59 23.26 -4.19
N ALA A 78 5.64 23.43 -4.98
CA ALA A 78 5.58 23.26 -6.44
C ALA A 78 5.34 21.80 -6.82
N ASP A 79 5.95 20.85 -6.11
CA ASP A 79 5.74 19.41 -6.28
C ASP A 79 4.28 19.03 -6.02
N VAL A 80 3.68 19.49 -4.92
CA VAL A 80 2.27 19.18 -4.60
C VAL A 80 1.30 19.86 -5.57
N THR A 81 1.58 21.12 -5.95
CA THR A 81 0.75 21.85 -6.92
C THR A 81 0.75 21.16 -8.29
N SER A 82 1.92 20.78 -8.78
CA SER A 82 2.06 20.09 -10.06
C SER A 82 1.49 18.67 -10.00
N LEU A 83 1.62 17.98 -8.87
CA LEU A 83 0.99 16.68 -8.66
C LEU A 83 -0.54 16.79 -8.69
N PHE A 84 -1.11 17.84 -8.09
CA PHE A 84 -2.55 18.07 -8.10
C PHE A 84 -3.09 18.24 -9.52
N GLN A 85 -2.39 19.03 -10.35
CA GLN A 85 -2.73 19.18 -11.79
C GLN A 85 -2.64 17.84 -12.55
N LEU A 86 -1.63 17.01 -12.25
CA LEU A 86 -1.51 15.68 -12.85
C LEU A 86 -2.67 14.73 -12.51
N LEU A 87 -3.41 14.96 -11.42
CA LEU A 87 -4.51 14.06 -11.02
C LEU A 87 -5.60 13.99 -12.10
N GLU A 88 -5.82 15.05 -12.87
CA GLU A 88 -6.80 15.07 -13.98
C GLU A 88 -6.46 14.05 -15.08
N HIS A 89 -5.19 13.64 -15.17
CA HIS A 89 -4.74 12.65 -16.16
C HIS A 89 -4.81 11.21 -15.64
N PHE A 90 -5.07 10.99 -14.35
CA PHE A 90 -5.11 9.65 -13.76
C PHE A 90 -6.54 9.17 -13.51
N GLU A 91 -6.75 7.88 -13.74
CA GLU A 91 -7.93 7.18 -13.25
C GLU A 91 -7.55 6.49 -11.94
N TYR A 92 -8.30 6.79 -10.88
CA TYR A 92 -8.16 6.17 -9.57
C TYR A 92 -9.52 5.83 -8.97
N SER A 93 -9.53 4.82 -8.11
CA SER A 93 -10.72 4.34 -7.41
C SER A 93 -10.37 3.95 -5.98
N GLU A 94 -11.37 3.54 -5.18
CA GLU A 94 -11.14 3.02 -3.83
C GLU A 94 -10.15 1.84 -3.79
N LYS A 95 -10.05 1.06 -4.88
CA LYS A 95 -9.12 -0.08 -4.99
C LYS A 95 -7.64 0.35 -5.03
N ASP A 96 -7.38 1.61 -5.32
CA ASP A 96 -6.01 2.17 -5.34
C ASP A 96 -5.59 2.70 -3.97
N VAL A 97 -6.55 2.87 -3.04
CA VAL A 97 -6.30 3.32 -1.68
C VAL A 97 -5.65 2.20 -0.88
N PHE A 98 -4.59 2.53 -0.14
CA PHE A 98 -3.93 1.60 0.76
C PHE A 98 -3.72 2.21 2.15
N PRO A 99 -3.63 1.39 3.22
CA PRO A 99 -3.40 1.88 4.56
C PRO A 99 -2.05 2.59 4.72
N PHE A 100 -2.03 3.71 5.43
CA PHE A 100 -0.80 4.46 5.73
C PHE A 100 0.27 3.59 6.40
N ASN A 101 -0.13 2.68 7.28
CA ASN A 101 0.74 1.74 7.97
C ASN A 101 1.02 0.44 7.19
N SER A 102 0.81 0.41 5.87
CA SER A 102 0.98 -0.80 5.04
C SER A 102 2.36 -1.46 5.19
N ALA A 103 3.43 -0.69 5.41
CA ALA A 103 4.75 -1.24 5.70
C ALA A 103 4.75 -2.08 6.99
N LEU A 104 4.14 -1.58 8.07
CA LEU A 104 4.04 -2.28 9.35
C LEU A 104 3.17 -3.54 9.26
N LEU A 105 2.07 -3.44 8.51
CA LEU A 105 1.22 -4.59 8.24
C LEU A 105 2.00 -5.65 7.44
N THR A 106 2.84 -5.23 6.49
CA THR A 106 3.72 -6.13 5.73
C THR A 106 4.74 -6.82 6.64
N ASP A 107 5.34 -6.08 7.59
CA ASP A 107 6.33 -6.61 8.52
C ASP A 107 5.78 -7.71 9.43
N SER A 108 4.48 -7.70 9.72
CA SER A 108 3.82 -8.78 10.48
C SER A 108 3.94 -10.15 9.81
N TYR A 109 4.24 -10.21 8.51
CA TYR A 109 4.42 -11.43 7.75
C TYR A 109 5.88 -11.87 7.57
N ILE A 110 6.86 -11.16 8.15
CA ILE A 110 8.29 -11.54 8.06
C ILE A 110 8.54 -13.02 8.39
N PRO A 111 7.94 -13.63 9.43
CA PRO A 111 8.13 -15.05 9.72
C PRO A 111 7.75 -15.96 8.55
N LEU A 112 6.62 -15.70 7.89
CA LEU A 112 6.15 -16.51 6.75
C LEU A 112 6.97 -16.28 5.49
N ILE A 113 7.45 -15.05 5.29
CA ILE A 113 8.35 -14.72 4.18
C ILE A 113 9.68 -15.46 4.35
N ARG A 114 10.26 -15.45 5.56
CA ARG A 114 11.51 -16.18 5.88
C ARG A 114 11.35 -17.69 5.72
N ALA A 115 10.19 -18.22 6.13
CA ALA A 115 9.84 -19.62 5.93
C ALA A 115 9.41 -19.98 4.50
N SER A 116 9.51 -19.05 3.55
CA SER A 116 9.10 -19.22 2.14
C SER A 116 7.67 -19.74 1.95
N ARG A 117 6.78 -19.46 2.91
CA ARG A 117 5.36 -19.86 2.85
C ARG A 117 4.56 -18.92 1.96
N ILE A 118 4.97 -17.65 1.91
CA ILE A 118 4.41 -16.62 1.04
C ILE A 118 5.52 -15.74 0.47
N THR A 119 5.26 -15.09 -0.66
CA THR A 119 6.20 -14.12 -1.24
C THR A 119 6.05 -12.74 -0.57
N LYS A 120 7.10 -11.89 -0.68
CA LYS A 120 7.02 -10.46 -0.29
C LYS A 120 5.91 -9.71 -1.06
N LEU A 121 5.60 -10.13 -2.28
CA LEU A 121 4.49 -9.56 -3.06
C LEU A 121 3.14 -9.92 -2.42
N THR A 122 2.93 -11.18 -2.04
CA THR A 122 1.71 -11.63 -1.35
C THR A 122 1.52 -10.91 -0.03
N ALA A 123 2.59 -10.80 0.79
CA ALA A 123 2.55 -10.06 2.05
C ALA A 123 2.16 -8.58 1.85
N ARG A 124 2.74 -7.92 0.84
CA ARG A 124 2.33 -6.55 0.48
C ARG A 124 0.87 -6.49 0.08
N ARG A 125 0.37 -7.41 -0.75
CA ARG A 125 -1.05 -7.42 -1.13
C ARG A 125 -1.97 -7.52 0.08
N LEU A 126 -1.66 -8.41 1.03
CA LEU A 126 -2.42 -8.56 2.28
C LEU A 126 -2.43 -7.26 3.09
N ALA A 127 -1.25 -6.64 3.23
CA ALA A 127 -1.10 -5.37 3.93
C ALA A 127 -1.85 -4.21 3.25
N HIS A 128 -1.88 -4.16 1.91
CA HIS A 128 -2.67 -3.17 1.16
C HIS A 128 -4.18 -3.38 1.36
N SER A 129 -4.62 -4.61 1.67
CA SER A 129 -5.99 -4.92 2.09
C SER A 129 -6.27 -4.62 3.57
N GLY A 130 -5.33 -4.05 4.33
CA GLY A 130 -5.50 -3.78 5.77
C GLY A 130 -5.32 -5.01 6.67
N LEU A 131 -4.94 -6.16 6.12
CA LEU A 131 -4.78 -7.40 6.86
C LEU A 131 -3.35 -7.56 7.36
N CYS A 132 -3.16 -7.72 8.67
CA CYS A 132 -1.91 -8.19 9.28
C CYS A 132 -2.06 -9.66 9.73
N LEU A 133 -0.93 -10.29 10.07
CA LEU A 133 -0.91 -11.69 10.50
C LEU A 133 -1.85 -11.96 11.69
N LYS A 134 -1.97 -11.02 12.63
CA LYS A 134 -2.88 -11.14 13.78
C LYS A 134 -4.35 -11.20 13.37
N HIS A 135 -4.77 -10.47 12.32
CA HIS A 135 -6.13 -10.57 11.81
C HIS A 135 -6.41 -11.97 11.26
N LEU A 136 -5.46 -12.54 10.52
CA LEU A 136 -5.59 -13.91 9.99
C LEU A 136 -5.57 -14.96 11.09
N GLN A 137 -4.72 -14.81 12.11
CA GLN A 137 -4.72 -15.69 13.29
C GLN A 137 -6.07 -15.64 13.99
N LEU A 138 -6.64 -14.46 14.22
CA LEU A 138 -7.95 -14.33 14.87
C LEU A 138 -9.05 -15.01 14.05
N ALA A 139 -9.00 -14.92 12.73
CA ALA A 139 -9.94 -15.61 11.85
C ALA A 139 -9.77 -17.14 11.93
N PHE A 140 -8.53 -17.61 11.94
CA PHE A 140 -8.22 -19.03 12.12
C PHE A 140 -8.68 -19.55 13.49
N ASN A 141 -8.49 -18.79 14.56
CA ASN A 141 -8.93 -19.23 15.90
C ASN A 141 -10.46 -19.28 16.03
N ARG A 142 -11.19 -18.54 15.18
CA ARG A 142 -12.67 -18.52 15.19
C ARG A 142 -13.29 -19.70 14.46
N ASP A 143 -12.74 -20.08 13.31
CA ASP A 143 -13.33 -21.12 12.44
C ASP A 143 -12.29 -21.79 11.54
N SER A 144 -11.08 -21.99 12.09
CA SER A 144 -9.95 -22.66 11.45
C SER A 144 -9.74 -22.23 9.98
N GLU A 145 -9.65 -23.19 9.05
CA GLU A 145 -9.48 -22.90 7.63
C GLU A 145 -10.67 -22.11 7.03
N ASN A 146 -11.89 -22.31 7.51
CA ASN A 146 -13.08 -21.63 6.98
C ASN A 146 -13.07 -20.13 7.33
N GLY A 147 -12.61 -19.78 8.52
CA GLY A 147 -12.40 -18.38 8.91
C GLY A 147 -11.38 -17.68 8.01
N LEU A 148 -10.29 -18.37 7.65
CA LEU A 148 -9.32 -17.85 6.68
C LEU A 148 -9.91 -17.73 5.27
N LYS A 149 -10.67 -18.74 4.80
CA LYS A 149 -11.34 -18.69 3.49
C LYS A 149 -12.25 -17.48 3.38
N SER A 150 -13.08 -17.24 4.40
CA SER A 150 -14.03 -16.12 4.41
C SER A 150 -13.31 -14.79 4.16
N ILE A 151 -12.28 -14.48 4.94
CA ILE A 151 -11.57 -13.20 4.82
C ILE A 151 -10.70 -13.12 3.56
N LEU A 152 -9.94 -14.17 3.25
CA LEU A 152 -8.97 -14.13 2.16
C LEU A 152 -9.63 -14.14 0.78
N LEU A 153 -10.72 -14.90 0.60
CA LEU A 153 -11.46 -14.91 -0.67
C LEU A 153 -12.18 -13.59 -0.91
N GLU A 154 -12.76 -12.98 0.13
CA GLU A 154 -13.38 -11.64 0.04
C GLU A 154 -12.38 -10.59 -0.47
N HIS A 155 -11.11 -10.70 -0.08
CA HIS A 155 -10.02 -9.82 -0.51
C HIS A 155 -9.32 -10.29 -1.81
N GLY A 156 -9.89 -11.27 -2.52
CA GLY A 156 -9.41 -11.71 -3.83
C GLY A 156 -8.12 -12.55 -3.80
N PHE A 157 -7.83 -13.22 -2.69
CA PHE A 157 -6.77 -14.22 -2.61
C PHE A 157 -7.29 -15.59 -3.04
N ASN A 158 -6.39 -16.48 -3.43
CA ASN A 158 -6.74 -17.81 -3.93
C ASN A 158 -6.63 -18.89 -2.82
N ALA A 159 -7.19 -20.07 -3.10
CA ALA A 159 -7.14 -21.21 -2.19
C ALA A 159 -5.71 -21.61 -1.79
N LYS A 160 -4.72 -21.46 -2.67
CA LYS A 160 -3.30 -21.73 -2.35
C LYS A 160 -2.81 -20.86 -1.20
N THR A 161 -3.22 -19.58 -1.19
CA THR A 161 -2.86 -18.64 -0.13
C THR A 161 -3.48 -19.09 1.19
N VAL A 162 -4.76 -19.47 1.18
CA VAL A 162 -5.45 -20.04 2.36
C VAL A 162 -4.69 -21.24 2.91
N THR A 163 -4.37 -22.23 2.07
CA THR A 163 -3.64 -23.43 2.49
C THR A 163 -2.27 -23.12 3.11
N SER A 164 -1.54 -22.14 2.58
CA SER A 164 -0.27 -21.71 3.17
C SER A 164 -0.43 -21.18 4.60
N PHE A 165 -1.49 -20.39 4.85
CA PHE A 165 -1.77 -19.86 6.19
C PHE A 165 -2.31 -20.92 7.14
N THR A 166 -3.22 -21.80 6.69
CA THR A 166 -3.69 -22.94 7.48
C THR A 166 -2.51 -23.76 7.99
N LYS A 167 -1.61 -24.19 7.08
CA LYS A 167 -0.42 -24.97 7.46
C LYS A 167 0.48 -24.22 8.45
N TYR A 168 0.66 -22.91 8.26
CA TYR A 168 1.46 -22.11 9.16
C TYR A 168 0.88 -22.09 10.57
N PHE A 169 -0.42 -21.86 10.71
CA PHE A 169 -1.06 -21.76 12.03
C PHE A 169 -1.20 -23.12 12.72
N THR A 170 -1.46 -24.20 11.99
CA THR A 170 -1.48 -25.56 12.56
C THR A 170 -0.11 -25.98 13.08
N CYS A 171 0.99 -25.65 12.39
CA CYS A 171 2.35 -25.98 12.84
C CYS A 171 2.86 -25.11 14.00
N THR A 172 2.15 -24.05 14.39
CA THR A 172 2.54 -23.18 15.51
C THR A 172 1.78 -23.48 16.81
N GLU A 173 0.80 -24.39 16.77
CA GLU A 173 0.05 -24.86 17.96
C GLU A 173 0.63 -26.16 18.56
N GLU A 174 1.71 -26.70 17.99
CA GLU A 174 2.55 -27.79 18.53
C GLU A 174 3.82 -27.25 19.20
#